data_AF-A0A962D709-F1
#
_entry.id   AF-A0A962D709-F1
#
_cell.length_a   1.000
_cell.length_b   1.000
_cell.length_c   1.000
_cell.angle_alpha   90.00
_cell.angle_beta   90.00
_cell.angle_gamma   90.00
#
_symmetry.space_group_name_H-M   'P 1'
#
loop_
_entity.id
_entity.type
_entity.pdbx_description
1 polymer ?
#
loop_
_entity_poly.entity_id
_entity_poly.type
_entity_poly.pdbx_seq_one_letter_code
_entity_poly.pdbx_strand_id
1 'polypeptide(L)'
;MSDHQTSPTGDHHPGGREPSLLDALLPLLCLIVLLFLSVKLYGADSSYGANQLALLFSAGIAGLIGLKNGHRWDAVEDAIVHGVSLATKAMFILLLVGALIGSWIQAGIVPTLIHYGLALLSPDWFYLASCFICAVVALSIG
;
A
#
# COMPACT_ATOMS: atom_id res chain seq x y z
N MET A 1 -28.35 -2.79 44.87
CA MET A 1 -28.18 -1.36 45.18
C MET A 1 -26.74 -1.02 44.85
N SER A 2 -26.37 -1.05 43.56
CA SER A 2 -26.34 0.11 42.66
C SER A 2 -25.29 1.13 43.10
N ASP A 3 -24.13 1.06 42.44
CA ASP A 3 -23.37 2.24 41.97
C ASP A 3 -22.48 1.74 40.82
N HIS A 4 -23.02 1.71 39.60
CA HIS A 4 -22.86 2.76 38.59
C HIS A 4 -21.39 3.06 38.25
N GLN A 5 -20.85 2.21 37.38
CA GLN A 5 -20.31 2.61 36.08
C GLN A 5 -20.01 4.11 35.89
N THR A 6 -18.74 4.48 35.97
CA THR A 6 -18.17 5.64 35.26
C THR A 6 -16.78 5.28 34.75
N SER A 7 -16.71 4.44 33.73
CA SER A 7 -15.58 4.48 32.81
C SER A 7 -15.69 5.79 32.03
N PRO A 8 -14.73 6.73 32.11
CA PRO A 8 -14.70 7.80 31.14
C PRO A 8 -14.23 7.15 29.83
N THR A 9 -15.17 6.85 28.94
CA THR A 9 -14.85 6.77 27.51
C THR A 9 -14.41 8.16 27.12
N GLY A 10 -13.10 8.41 27.24
CA GLY A 10 -12.42 9.51 26.60
C GLY A 10 -12.08 9.05 25.19
N ASP A 11 -13.08 9.07 24.32
CA ASP A 11 -12.91 9.17 22.88
C ASP A 11 -12.16 10.47 22.58
N HIS A 12 -10.84 10.43 22.76
CA HIS A 12 -9.93 11.41 22.23
C HIS A 12 -9.86 11.23 20.72
N HIS A 13 -10.89 11.71 20.02
CA HIS A 13 -10.77 12.03 18.60
C HIS A 13 -10.16 13.44 18.52
N PRO A 14 -8.86 13.60 18.22
CA PRO A 14 -8.29 14.94 18.09
C PRO A 14 -8.95 15.62 16.89
N GLY A 15 -9.64 16.73 17.15
CA GLY A 15 -10.54 17.40 16.22
C GLY A 15 -9.88 17.98 14.97
N GLY A 16 -9.81 17.17 13.90
CA GLY A 16 -9.60 17.62 12.53
C GLY A 16 -10.88 17.44 11.70
N ARG A 17 -11.16 18.39 10.81
CA ARG A 17 -12.22 18.26 9.80
C ARG A 17 -11.77 17.25 8.75
N GLU A 18 -12.70 16.40 8.29
CA GLU A 18 -12.41 15.53 7.15
C GLU A 18 -11.93 16.36 5.95
N PRO A 19 -10.83 15.96 5.28
CA PRO A 19 -10.36 16.66 4.10
C PRO A 19 -11.46 16.72 3.04
N SER A 20 -11.74 17.93 2.54
CA SER A 20 -12.60 18.08 1.36
C SER A 20 -11.97 17.35 0.17
N LEU A 21 -12.79 16.93 -0.81
CA LEU A 21 -12.27 16.30 -2.03
C LEU A 21 -11.19 17.15 -2.71
N LEU A 22 -11.31 18.48 -2.66
CA LEU A 22 -10.30 19.38 -3.20
C LEU A 22 -8.97 19.33 -2.44
N ASP A 23 -9.02 19.12 -1.12
CA ASP A 23 -7.84 19.00 -0.27
C ASP A 23 -7.09 17.69 -0.51
N ALA A 24 -7.81 16.60 -0.78
CA ALA A 24 -7.19 15.32 -1.14
C ALA A 24 -6.64 15.33 -2.59
N LEU A 25 -7.32 16.04 -3.50
CA LEU A 25 -6.93 16.09 -4.91
C LEU A 25 -5.66 16.91 -5.15
N LEU A 26 -5.42 17.95 -4.34
CA LEU A 26 -4.27 18.85 -4.51
C LEU A 26 -2.90 18.15 -4.45
N PRO A 27 -2.54 17.39 -3.38
CA PRO A 27 -1.26 16.68 -3.32
C PRO A 27 -1.19 15.59 -4.39
N LEU A 28 -2.30 14.91 -4.69
CA LEU A 28 -2.34 13.88 -5.74
C LEU A 28 -2.02 14.46 -7.12
N LEU A 29 -2.66 15.58 -7.51
CA LEU A 29 -2.42 16.23 -8.79
C LEU A 29 -0.99 16.79 -8.86
N CYS A 30 -0.51 17.39 -7.77
CA CYS A 30 0.86 17.87 -7.66
C CYS A 30 1.86 16.74 -7.90
N LEU A 31 1.66 15.58 -7.26
CA LEU A 31 2.50 14.41 -7.45
C LEU A 31 2.52 13.93 -8.90
N ILE A 32 1.34 13.80 -9.52
CA ILE A 32 1.23 13.34 -10.92
C ILE A 32 1.99 14.28 -11.86
N VAL A 33 1.80 15.60 -11.70
CA VAL A 33 2.49 16.61 -12.53
C VAL A 33 3.99 16.56 -12.33
N LEU A 34 4.45 16.45 -11.08
CA LEU A 34 5.88 16.38 -10.78
C LEU A 34 6.51 15.09 -11.32
N LEU A 35 5.86 13.94 -11.18
CA LEU A 35 6.35 12.67 -11.74
C LEU A 35 6.41 12.72 -13.27
N PHE A 36 5.38 13.26 -13.92
CA PHE A 36 5.39 13.46 -15.37
C PHE A 36 6.55 14.35 -15.81
N LEU A 37 6.78 15.46 -15.10
CA LEU A 37 7.87 16.38 -15.40
C LEU A 37 9.24 15.74 -15.15
N SER A 38 9.37 14.96 -14.07
CA SER A 38 10.58 14.18 -13.76
C SER A 38 10.93 13.21 -14.88
N VAL A 39 9.97 12.44 -15.38
CA VAL A 39 10.19 11.52 -16.50
C VAL A 39 10.49 12.29 -17.80
N LYS A 40 9.84 13.44 -18.03
CA LYS A 40 10.08 14.25 -19.24
C LYS A 40 11.48 14.87 -19.28
N LEU A 41 12.00 15.33 -18.15
CA LEU A 41 13.33 15.96 -18.07
C LEU A 41 14.46 14.94 -17.91
N TYR A 42 14.27 13.91 -17.09
CA TYR A 42 15.33 12.98 -16.66
C TYR A 42 15.17 11.56 -17.23
N GLY A 43 14.06 11.24 -17.90
CA GLY A 43 13.86 9.92 -18.52
C GLY A 43 13.96 8.77 -17.52
N ALA A 44 14.74 7.75 -17.86
CA ALA A 44 15.01 6.60 -17.00
C ALA A 44 15.76 6.98 -15.70
N ASP A 45 16.51 8.08 -15.71
CA ASP A 45 17.28 8.55 -14.55
C ASP A 45 16.41 9.28 -13.52
N SER A 46 15.13 9.53 -13.83
CA SER A 46 14.16 10.16 -12.92
C SER A 46 14.04 9.44 -11.56
N SER A 47 14.27 8.13 -11.55
CA SER A 47 14.21 7.29 -10.34
C SER A 47 15.40 7.45 -9.39
N TYR A 48 16.50 8.09 -9.79
CA TYR A 48 17.69 8.25 -8.93
C TYR A 48 17.63 9.49 -8.02
N GLY A 49 16.68 10.41 -8.23
CA GLY A 49 16.53 11.57 -7.34
C GLY A 49 15.25 12.39 -7.56
N ALA A 50 14.88 12.62 -8.82
CA ALA A 50 13.78 13.51 -9.16
C ALA A 50 12.42 13.01 -8.60
N ASN A 51 12.19 11.69 -8.64
CA ASN A 51 10.97 11.09 -8.10
C ASN A 51 10.93 11.16 -6.56
N GLN A 52 12.06 10.97 -5.87
CA GLN A 52 12.13 11.11 -4.41
C GLN A 52 11.79 12.53 -3.96
N LEU A 53 12.32 13.54 -4.66
CA LEU A 53 12.00 14.95 -4.38
C LEU A 53 10.53 15.26 -4.67
N ALA A 54 9.97 14.73 -5.78
CA ALA A 54 8.56 14.91 -6.11
C ALA A 54 7.63 14.35 -5.02
N LEU A 55 7.93 13.15 -4.52
CA LEU A 55 7.19 12.51 -3.43
C LEU A 55 7.30 13.34 -2.13
N LEU A 56 8.49 13.83 -1.79
CA LEU A 56 8.71 14.63 -0.59
C LEU A 56 7.94 15.96 -0.65
N PHE A 57 7.95 16.65 -1.80
CA PHE A 57 7.19 17.88 -2.00
C PHE A 57 5.68 17.64 -1.87
N SER A 58 5.16 16.59 -2.51
CA SER A 58 3.75 16.22 -2.40
C SER A 58 3.36 15.83 -0.97
N ALA A 59 4.21 15.09 -0.27
CA ALA A 59 4.00 14.73 1.13
C ALA A 59 3.97 15.97 2.04
N GLY A 60 4.84 16.96 1.78
CA GLY A 60 4.82 18.24 2.46
C GLY A 60 3.49 18.99 2.27
N ILE A 61 2.98 19.05 1.04
CA ILE A 61 1.66 19.63 0.74
C ILE A 61 0.55 18.88 1.50
N ALA A 62 0.56 17.55 1.48
CA ALA A 62 -0.42 16.75 2.21
C ALA A 62 -0.35 17.00 3.73
N GLY A 63 0.84 17.11 4.30
CA GLY A 63 1.05 17.44 5.71
C GLY A 63 0.52 18.84 6.07
N LEU A 64 0.77 19.84 5.23
CA LEU A 64 0.24 21.20 5.41
C LEU A 64 -1.28 21.24 5.35
N ILE A 65 -1.89 20.45 4.47
CA ILE A 65 -3.35 20.31 4.38
C ILE A 65 -3.91 19.63 5.63
N GLY A 66 -3.24 18.60 6.15
CA GLY A 66 -3.60 17.96 7.41
C GLY A 66 -3.62 18.96 8.57
N LEU A 67 -2.56 19.77 8.69
CA LEU A 67 -2.48 20.84 9.69
C LEU A 67 -3.58 21.90 9.50
N LYS A 68 -3.82 22.34 8.26
CA LYS A 68 -4.88 23.31 7.91
C LYS A 68 -6.27 22.79 8.32
N ASN A 69 -6.50 21.49 8.20
CA ASN A 69 -7.77 20.87 8.54
C ASN A 69 -7.93 20.57 10.03
N GLY A 70 -6.97 20.97 10.87
CA GLY A 70 -7.06 20.86 12.33
C GLY A 70 -6.41 19.60 12.90
N HIS A 71 -5.74 18.78 12.09
CA HIS A 71 -4.95 17.68 12.61
C HIS A 71 -3.70 18.20 13.33
N ARG A 72 -3.43 17.65 14.51
CA ARG A 72 -2.22 17.95 15.27
C ARG A 72 -1.00 17.36 14.57
N TRP A 73 0.15 18.03 14.67
CA TRP A 73 1.41 17.52 14.12
C TRP A 73 1.72 16.09 14.58
N ASP A 74 1.54 15.80 15.89
CA ASP A 74 1.73 14.46 16.46
C ASP A 74 0.94 13.38 15.71
N ALA A 75 -0.30 13.67 15.31
CA ALA A 75 -1.14 12.72 14.57
C ALA A 75 -0.66 12.52 13.11
N VAL A 76 -0.11 13.56 12.49
CA VAL A 76 0.49 13.48 11.15
C VAL A 76 1.78 12.66 11.20
N GLU A 77 2.61 12.89 12.21
CA GLU A 77 3.83 12.13 12.47
C GLU A 77 3.55 10.65 12.71
N ASP A 78 2.58 10.33 13.58
CA ASP A 78 2.13 8.96 13.84
C ASP A 78 1.64 8.27 12.56
N ALA A 79 0.89 8.98 11.71
CA ALA A 79 0.42 8.46 10.43
C ALA A 79 1.58 8.14 9.47
N ILE A 80 2.62 8.99 9.44
CA ILE A 80 3.83 8.75 8.64
C ILE A 80 4.56 7.50 9.15
N VAL A 81 4.79 7.40 10.46
CA VAL A 81 5.47 6.24 11.08
C VAL A 81 4.68 4.95 10.85
N HIS A 82 3.36 5.01 10.95
CA HIS A 82 2.48 3.89 10.66
C HIS A 82 2.59 3.45 9.20
N GLY A 83 2.56 4.39 8.26
CA GLY A 83 2.71 4.12 6.83
C GLY A 83 4.05 3.45 6.49
N VAL A 84 5.14 3.95 7.05
CA VAL A 84 6.49 3.35 6.90
C VAL A 84 6.55 1.95 7.49
N SER A 85 5.94 1.74 8.67
CA SER A 85 5.90 0.44 9.32
C SER A 85 5.13 -0.59 8.48
N LEU A 86 3.99 -0.19 7.91
CA LEU A 86 3.19 -1.03 7.02
C LEU A 86 3.98 -1.41 5.75
N ALA A 87 4.62 -0.44 5.12
CA ALA A 87 5.45 -0.65 3.93
C ALA A 87 6.64 -1.57 4.21
N THR A 88 7.32 -1.39 5.35
CA THR A 88 8.45 -2.21 5.77
C THR A 88 8.04 -3.67 5.98
N LYS A 89 6.90 -3.91 6.63
CA LYS A 89 6.33 -5.26 6.78
C LYS A 89 6.07 -5.91 5.42
N ALA A 90 5.45 -5.19 4.50
CA ALA A 90 5.19 -5.68 3.14
C ALA A 90 6.50 -6.00 2.39
N MET A 91 7.52 -5.16 2.52
CA MET A 91 8.84 -5.37 1.89
C MET A 91 9.49 -6.68 2.33
N PHE A 92 9.48 -7.00 3.63
CA PHE A 92 10.00 -8.28 4.12
C PHE A 92 9.22 -9.48 3.58
N ILE A 93 7.88 -9.36 3.47
CA ILE A 93 7.05 -10.42 2.87
C ILE A 93 7.43 -10.63 1.41
N LEU A 94 7.49 -9.56 0.62
CA LEU A 94 7.86 -9.63 -0.81
C LEU A 94 9.27 -10.20 -1.01
N LEU A 95 10.22 -9.84 -0.13
CA LEU A 95 11.58 -10.38 -0.16
C LEU A 95 11.61 -11.89 0.07
N LEU A 96 10.91 -12.37 1.11
CA LEU A 96 10.84 -13.79 1.44
C LEU A 96 10.13 -14.60 0.35
N VAL A 97 9.01 -14.10 -0.15
CA VAL A 97 8.28 -14.73 -1.26
C VAL A 97 9.13 -14.77 -2.53
N GLY A 98 9.83 -13.68 -2.85
CA GLY A 98 10.76 -13.64 -3.98
C GLY A 98 11.90 -14.66 -3.85
N ALA A 99 12.53 -14.74 -2.68
CA ALA A 99 13.60 -15.71 -2.42
C ALA A 99 13.10 -17.16 -2.51
N LEU A 100 11.89 -17.44 -2.00
CA LEU A 100 11.26 -18.76 -2.09
C LEU A 100 10.96 -19.14 -3.55
N ILE A 101 10.31 -18.26 -4.30
CA ILE A 101 9.98 -18.50 -5.72
C ILE A 101 11.27 -18.69 -6.52
N GLY A 102 12.30 -17.87 -6.30
CA GLY A 102 13.60 -18.01 -6.95
C GLY A 102 14.26 -19.36 -6.66
N SER A 103 14.22 -19.81 -5.41
CA SER A 103 14.76 -21.12 -5.00
C SER A 103 14.01 -22.28 -5.65
N TRP A 104 12.68 -22.19 -5.76
CA TRP A 104 11.88 -23.21 -6.44
C TRP A 104 12.07 -23.23 -7.95
N ILE A 105 12.29 -22.08 -8.58
CA ILE A 105 12.64 -22.02 -10.00
C ILE A 105 13.98 -22.73 -10.22
N GLN A 106 14.99 -22.45 -9.40
CA GLN A 106 16.30 -23.09 -9.52
C GLN A 106 16.26 -24.59 -9.23
N ALA A 107 15.42 -25.03 -8.29
CA ALA A 107 15.19 -26.44 -8.00
C ALA A 107 14.29 -27.16 -9.03
N GLY A 108 13.75 -26.44 -10.02
CA GLY A 108 12.84 -27.00 -11.03
C GLY A 108 11.43 -27.31 -10.51
N ILE A 109 11.11 -26.96 -9.26
CA ILE A 109 9.81 -27.21 -8.63
C ILE A 109 8.71 -26.41 -9.34
N VAL A 110 8.89 -25.10 -9.52
CA VAL A 110 7.90 -24.23 -10.20
C VAL A 110 7.66 -24.67 -11.66
N PRO A 111 8.69 -24.90 -12.50
CA PRO A 111 8.50 -25.43 -13.85
C PRO A 111 7.74 -26.76 -13.90
N THR A 112 8.06 -27.68 -12.97
CA THR A 112 7.41 -29.00 -12.88
C THR A 112 5.94 -28.87 -12.51
N LEU A 113 5.61 -28.01 -11.54
CA LEU A 113 4.22 -27.72 -11.15
C LEU A 113 3.41 -27.14 -12.31
N ILE A 114 4.01 -26.25 -13.12
CA ILE A 114 3.34 -25.69 -14.31
C ILE A 114 3.08 -26.78 -15.34
N HIS A 115 4.08 -27.63 -15.63
CA HIS A 115 3.94 -28.69 -16.63
C HIS A 115 2.81 -29.67 -16.26
N TYR A 116 2.78 -30.15 -15.03
CA TYR A 116 1.72 -31.06 -14.58
C TYR A 116 0.38 -30.34 -14.38
N GLY A 117 0.37 -29.08 -13.95
CA GLY A 117 -0.85 -28.28 -13.81
C GLY A 117 -1.57 -28.10 -15.15
N LEU A 118 -0.82 -27.76 -16.21
CA LEU A 118 -1.38 -27.61 -17.55
C LEU A 118 -1.79 -28.96 -18.18
N ALA A 119 -1.15 -30.08 -17.79
CA ALA A 119 -1.59 -31.40 -18.22
C ALA A 119 -2.93 -31.83 -17.57
N LEU A 120 -3.22 -31.32 -16.36
CA LEU A 120 -4.44 -31.66 -15.62
C LEU A 120 -5.64 -30.77 -15.98
N LEU A 121 -5.40 -29.50 -16.31
CA LEU A 121 -6.46 -28.54 -16.65
C LEU A 121 -6.74 -28.48 -18.16
N SER A 122 -8.02 -28.50 -18.54
CA SER A 122 -8.42 -28.16 -19.91
C SER A 122 -8.44 -26.63 -20.11
N PRO A 123 -8.07 -26.11 -21.30
CA PRO A 123 -8.06 -24.68 -21.57
C PRO A 123 -9.43 -24.01 -21.37
N ASP A 124 -10.52 -24.72 -21.66
CA ASP A 124 -11.89 -24.20 -21.60
C ASP A 124 -12.34 -23.83 -20.17
N TRP A 125 -11.85 -24.53 -19.15
CA TRP A 125 -12.26 -24.33 -17.75
C TRP A 125 -11.21 -23.59 -16.90
N PHE A 126 -10.05 -23.26 -17.49
CA PHE A 126 -8.89 -22.70 -16.78
C PHE A 126 -9.21 -21.42 -15.98
N TYR A 127 -9.90 -20.46 -16.60
CA TYR A 127 -10.22 -19.18 -15.96
C TYR A 127 -11.18 -19.35 -14.78
N LEU A 128 -12.19 -20.22 -14.94
CA LEU A 128 -13.16 -20.48 -13.87
C LEU A 128 -12.49 -21.20 -12.68
N ALA A 129 -11.65 -22.20 -12.96
CA ALA A 129 -10.88 -22.89 -11.94
C ALA A 129 -9.91 -21.95 -11.21
N SER A 130 -9.23 -21.06 -11.95
CA SER A 130 -8.32 -20.06 -11.38
C SER A 130 -9.06 -19.09 -10.46
N CYS A 131 -10.22 -18.56 -10.88
CA CYS A 131 -11.06 -17.71 -10.04
C CYS A 131 -11.50 -18.45 -8.75
N PHE A 132 -11.94 -19.70 -8.88
CA PHE A 132 -12.35 -20.52 -7.74
C PHE A 132 -11.18 -20.78 -6.76
N ILE A 133 -10.00 -21.14 -7.26
CA ILE A 133 -8.80 -21.36 -6.43
C ILE A 133 -8.40 -20.06 -5.73
N CYS A 134 -8.37 -18.92 -6.45
CA CYS A 134 -8.10 -17.61 -5.86
C CYS A 134 -9.10 -17.27 -4.74
N ALA A 135 -10.39 -17.56 -4.94
CA ALA A 135 -11.42 -17.34 -3.91
C ALA A 135 -11.19 -18.22 -2.67
N VAL A 136 -10.92 -19.52 -2.86
CA VAL A 136 -10.64 -20.45 -1.74
C VAL A 136 -9.39 -20.03 -0.97
N VAL A 137 -8.31 -19.67 -1.67
CA VAL A 137 -7.06 -19.22 -1.03
C VAL A 137 -7.27 -17.89 -0.29
N ALA A 138 -8.00 -16.94 -0.89
CA ALA A 138 -8.34 -15.67 -0.25
C ALA A 138 -9.15 -15.88 1.03
N LEU A 139 -10.11 -16.82 1.04
CA LEU A 139 -10.86 -17.19 2.26
C LEU A 139 -10.01 -17.92 3.30
N SER A 140 -8.95 -18.59 2.88
CA SER A 140 -8.07 -19.34 3.78
C SER A 140 -7.01 -18.47 4.45
N ILE A 141 -6.55 -17.42 3.77
CA ILE A 141 -5.56 -16.45 4.28
C ILE A 141 -6.24 -15.25 4.96
N GLY A 142 -7.48 -14.96 4.56
CA GLY A 142 -8.31 -13.84 5.02
C GLY A 142 -8.84 -13.96 6.44
#